data_AF-A0A1A8AXC4-F1
#
_entry.id   AF-A0A1A8AXC4-F1
#
_cell.length_a   1.000
_cell.length_b   1.000
_cell.length_c   1.000
_cell.angle_alpha   90.00
_cell.angle_beta   90.00
_cell.angle_gamma   90.00
#
_symmetry.space_group_name_H-M   'P 1'
#
loop_
_entity.id
_entity.type
_entity.pdbx_description
1 polymer ?
#
loop_
_entity_poly.entity_id
_entity_poly.type
_entity_poly.pdbx_seq_one_letter_code
_entity_poly.pdbx_strand_id
1 'polypeptide(L)'
;MPYTPSGFFCDRLIRERERRDGEGSVSKPVRFNGQDYNALRQECLQRKGLFEDDSFPATVESLGFKELGHKSNKVKNIVWKRPKEICENPQFIVGGASRTDICQGDLGDCWLLAAIACLT
;
A
#
# COMPACT_ATOMS: atom_id res chain seq x y z
N MET A 1 -11.83 30.91 -30.21
CA MET A 1 -11.03 29.66 -30.28
C MET A 1 -10.45 29.43 -28.89
N PRO A 2 -10.92 28.44 -28.09
CA PRO A 2 -10.26 28.14 -26.83
C PRO A 2 -9.00 27.33 -27.12
N TYR A 3 -7.85 27.85 -26.71
CA TYR A 3 -6.57 27.16 -26.73
C TYR A 3 -6.62 25.95 -25.80
N THR A 4 -6.56 24.74 -26.34
CA THR A 4 -6.29 23.52 -25.56
C THR A 4 -4.78 23.32 -25.43
N PRO A 5 -4.22 23.19 -24.21
CA PRO A 5 -2.79 22.98 -24.04
C PRO A 5 -2.34 21.67 -24.70
N SER A 6 -1.27 21.74 -25.50
CA SER A 6 -0.72 20.65 -26.31
C SER A 6 -0.28 19.40 -25.54
N GLY A 7 -0.20 19.45 -24.21
CA GLY A 7 0.16 18.30 -23.36
C GLY A 7 -0.96 17.26 -23.19
N PHE A 8 -2.24 17.67 -23.22
CA PHE A 8 -3.33 16.77 -22.84
C PHE A 8 -3.71 15.73 -23.91
N PHE A 9 -3.48 16.03 -25.19
CA PHE A 9 -3.82 15.10 -26.28
C PHE A 9 -2.81 13.96 -26.37
N CYS A 10 -1.51 14.26 -26.22
CA CYS A 10 -0.44 13.26 -26.22
C CYS A 10 -0.55 12.31 -25.01
N ASP A 11 -0.76 12.84 -23.81
CA ASP A 11 -0.88 12.02 -22.59
C ASP A 11 -2.04 11.04 -22.65
N ARG A 12 -3.17 11.47 -23.23
CA ARG A 12 -4.34 10.61 -23.42
C ARG A 12 -4.05 9.48 -24.40
N LEU A 13 -3.43 9.77 -25.54
CA LEU A 13 -3.08 8.77 -26.55
C LEU A 13 -2.03 7.78 -26.04
N ILE A 14 -1.06 8.24 -25.23
CA ILE A 14 -0.07 7.40 -24.56
C ILE A 14 -0.78 6.42 -23.63
N ARG A 15 -1.63 6.90 -22.73
CA ARG A 15 -2.41 6.04 -21.81
C ARG A 15 -3.34 5.08 -22.54
N GLU A 16 -3.97 5.51 -23.63
CA GLU A 16 -4.82 4.64 -24.46
C GLU A 16 -4.00 3.56 -25.20
N ARG A 17 -2.76 3.85 -25.58
CA ARG A 17 -1.84 2.85 -26.11
C ARG A 17 -1.37 1.89 -25.02
N GLU A 18 -0.95 2.38 -23.86
CA GLU A 18 -0.50 1.56 -22.73
C GLU A 18 -1.57 0.57 -22.26
N ARG A 19 -2.84 1.03 -22.17
CA ARG A 19 -3.98 0.15 -21.88
C ARG A 19 -4.19 -0.92 -22.95
N ARG A 20 -4.03 -0.57 -24.24
CA ARG A 20 -4.09 -1.56 -25.34
C ARG A 20 -2.95 -2.58 -25.24
N ASP A 21 -1.79 -2.14 -24.78
CA ASP A 21 -0.61 -2.98 -24.51
C ASP A 21 -0.73 -3.73 -23.16
N GLY A 22 -1.95 -3.82 -22.61
CA GLY A 22 -2.30 -4.63 -21.44
C GLY A 22 -2.00 -3.99 -20.09
N GLU A 23 -1.59 -2.73 -20.03
CA GLU A 23 -1.35 -2.06 -18.75
C GLU A 23 -2.65 -1.93 -17.92
N GLY A 24 -2.56 -2.27 -16.64
CA GLY A 24 -3.71 -2.36 -15.73
C GLY A 24 -4.38 -3.72 -15.71
N SER A 25 -3.92 -4.68 -16.53
CA SER A 25 -4.35 -6.08 -16.43
C SER A 25 -3.71 -6.78 -15.22
N VAL A 26 -4.25 -7.94 -14.84
CA VAL A 26 -3.69 -8.79 -13.78
C VAL A 26 -2.24 -9.19 -14.09
N SER A 27 -1.91 -9.42 -15.37
CA SER A 27 -0.57 -9.80 -15.81
C SER A 27 0.41 -8.63 -15.95
N LYS A 28 -0.10 -7.39 -16.05
CA LYS A 28 0.71 -6.17 -16.18
C LYS A 28 0.07 -5.03 -15.37
N PRO A 29 0.11 -5.13 -14.03
CA PRO A 29 -0.50 -4.12 -13.17
C PRO A 29 0.24 -2.78 -13.27
N VAL A 30 -0.50 -1.69 -13.15
CA VAL A 30 0.08 -0.35 -13.03
C VAL A 30 0.84 -0.25 -11.71
N ARG A 31 2.05 0.31 -11.74
CA ARG A 31 2.83 0.56 -10.54
C ARG A 31 2.27 1.77 -9.79
N PHE A 32 1.77 1.55 -8.58
CA PHE A 32 1.36 2.63 -7.71
C PHE A 32 2.56 3.54 -7.41
N ASN A 33 2.39 4.85 -7.61
CA ASN A 33 3.45 5.86 -7.49
C ASN A 33 4.77 5.51 -8.21
N GLY A 34 4.72 4.70 -9.27
CA GLY A 34 5.92 4.25 -10.00
C GLY A 34 6.82 3.29 -9.21
N GLN A 35 6.39 2.79 -8.06
CA GLN A 35 7.18 1.91 -7.20
C GLN A 35 7.34 0.52 -7.83
N ASP A 36 8.58 0.03 -7.93
CA ASP A 36 8.92 -1.32 -8.40
C ASP A 36 9.42 -2.16 -7.23
N TYR A 37 8.61 -3.14 -6.81
CA TYR A 37 8.94 -4.02 -5.68
C TYR A 37 10.30 -4.71 -5.85
N ASN A 38 10.61 -5.22 -7.05
CA ASN A 38 11.83 -6.00 -7.26
C ASN A 38 13.07 -5.10 -7.18
N ALA A 39 13.00 -3.92 -7.80
CA ALA A 39 14.07 -2.94 -7.75
C ALA A 39 14.32 -2.43 -6.31
N LEU A 40 13.25 -2.02 -5.62
CA LEU A 40 13.32 -1.53 -4.24
C LEU A 40 13.87 -2.60 -3.29
N ARG A 41 13.43 -3.86 -3.44
CA ARG A 41 13.92 -4.98 -2.64
C ARG A 41 15.41 -5.23 -2.89
N GLN A 42 15.85 -5.20 -4.14
CA GLN A 42 17.27 -5.38 -4.49
C GLN A 42 18.14 -4.28 -3.89
N GLU A 43 17.71 -3.03 -3.98
CA GLU A 43 18.41 -1.89 -3.39
C GLU A 43 18.54 -2.04 -1.86
N CYS A 44 17.44 -2.42 -1.18
CA CYS A 44 17.45 -2.66 0.26
C CYS A 44 18.42 -3.78 0.67
N LEU A 45 18.47 -4.86 -0.11
CA LEU A 45 19.40 -5.96 0.12
C LEU A 45 20.86 -5.53 -0.09
N GLN A 46 21.13 -4.76 -1.15
CA GLN A 46 22.47 -4.25 -1.45
C GLN A 46 22.97 -3.30 -0.36
N ARG A 47 22.12 -2.38 0.11
CA ARG A 47 22.45 -1.45 1.19
C ARG A 47 22.42 -2.10 2.58
N LYS A 48 22.05 -3.38 2.68
CA LYS A 48 21.82 -4.11 3.95
C LYS A 48 20.89 -3.37 4.91
N GLY A 49 19.91 -2.67 4.36
CA GLY A 49 18.94 -1.86 5.09
C GLY A 49 17.53 -2.38 4.92
N LEU A 50 16.64 -1.97 5.81
CA LEU A 50 15.22 -2.24 5.65
C LEU A 50 14.57 -1.19 4.74
N PHE A 51 13.47 -1.56 4.11
CA PHE A 51 12.66 -0.63 3.33
C PHE A 51 11.90 0.32 4.25
N GLU A 52 11.85 1.59 3.87
CA GLU A 52 10.99 2.64 4.42
C GLU A 52 10.23 3.24 3.24
N ASP A 53 8.92 3.39 3.37
CA ASP A 53 8.05 3.78 2.26
C ASP A 53 7.84 5.29 2.23
N ASP A 54 8.45 5.96 1.26
CA ASP A 54 8.28 7.41 1.06
C ASP A 54 6.87 7.78 0.58
N SER A 55 6.16 6.85 -0.06
CA SER A 55 4.77 7.08 -0.51
C SER A 55 3.75 6.93 0.62
N PHE A 56 4.12 6.24 1.70
CA PHE A 56 3.28 6.00 2.86
C PHE A 56 4.13 5.96 4.13
N PRO A 57 4.61 7.12 4.61
CA PRO A 57 5.58 7.18 5.69
C PRO A 57 4.97 6.73 7.02
N ALA A 58 5.80 6.25 7.94
CA ALA A 58 5.38 5.80 9.28
C ALA A 58 5.08 6.99 10.22
N THR A 59 4.18 7.89 9.81
CA THR A 59 3.79 9.10 10.53
C THR A 59 2.30 9.12 10.82
N VAL A 60 1.84 10.11 11.59
CA VAL A 60 0.42 10.21 11.98
C VAL A 60 -0.46 10.59 10.78
N GLU A 61 0.09 11.29 9.78
CA GLU A 61 -0.61 11.65 8.55
C GLU A 61 -1.06 10.41 7.77
N SER A 62 -0.30 9.32 7.83
CA SER A 62 -0.65 8.04 7.20
C SER A 62 -1.77 7.29 7.93
N LEU A 63 -2.03 7.59 9.20
CA LEU A 63 -3.14 7.00 9.96
C LEU A 63 -4.49 7.61 9.57
N GLY A 64 -4.49 8.87 9.15
CA GLY A 64 -5.66 9.55 8.61
C GLY A 64 -5.79 10.99 9.05
N PHE A 65 -7.01 11.51 8.91
CA PHE A 65 -7.36 12.89 9.21
C PHE A 65 -8.50 12.96 10.24
N LYS A 66 -8.71 14.15 10.83
CA LYS A 66 -9.75 14.41 11.84
C LYS A 66 -9.66 13.45 13.04
N GLU A 67 -10.50 12.41 13.08
CA GLU A 67 -10.58 11.45 14.19
C GLU A 67 -9.35 10.54 14.32
N LEU A 68 -8.55 10.42 13.26
CA LEU A 68 -7.27 9.70 13.25
C LEU A 68 -6.08 10.66 13.01
N GLY A 69 -6.32 11.97 13.06
CA GLY A 69 -5.26 12.97 12.91
C GLY A 69 -4.52 13.25 14.22
N HIS A 70 -3.44 14.04 14.13
CA HIS A 70 -2.54 14.43 15.23
C HIS A 70 -3.21 14.96 16.51
N LYS A 71 -4.43 15.50 16.42
CA LYS A 71 -5.18 16.03 17.58
C LYS A 71 -6.00 14.97 18.31
N SER A 72 -6.16 13.78 17.72
CA SER A 72 -7.00 12.72 18.28
C SER A 72 -6.30 11.97 19.41
N ASN A 73 -7.00 11.74 20.51
CA ASN A 73 -6.49 10.88 21.58
C ASN A 73 -6.31 9.42 21.14
N LYS A 74 -6.98 8.98 20.07
CA LYS A 74 -6.88 7.61 19.55
C LYS A 74 -5.49 7.29 18.98
N VAL A 75 -4.76 8.30 18.51
CA VAL A 75 -3.46 8.09 17.82
C VAL A 75 -2.24 8.50 18.64
N LYS A 76 -2.43 9.09 19.82
CA LYS A 76 -1.33 9.64 20.66
C LYS A 76 -0.29 8.61 21.10
N ASN A 77 -0.68 7.34 21.25
CA ASN A 77 0.17 6.28 21.77
C ASN A 77 0.50 5.21 20.71
N ILE A 78 0.30 5.50 19.43
CA ILE A 78 0.60 4.55 18.36
C ILE A 78 2.10 4.59 18.07
N VAL A 79 2.70 3.41 18.01
CA VAL A 79 4.10 3.20 17.63
C VAL A 79 4.14 2.23 16.46
N TRP A 80 4.81 2.63 15.38
CA TRP A 80 5.03 1.77 14.23
C TRP A 80 6.07 0.70 14.58
N LYS A 81 5.71 -0.56 14.38
CA LYS A 81 6.58 -1.72 14.62
C LYS A 81 6.52 -2.68 13.44
N ARG A 82 7.65 -3.31 13.12
CA ARG A 82 7.76 -4.40 12.15
C ARG A 82 7.42 -5.73 12.83
N PRO A 83 6.96 -6.77 12.10
CA PRO A 83 6.62 -8.06 12.69
C PRO A 83 7.71 -8.71 13.55
N LYS A 84 8.99 -8.49 13.20
CA LYS A 84 10.16 -8.98 13.97
C LYS A 84 10.32 -8.32 15.35
N GLU A 85 9.68 -7.17 15.58
CA GLU A 85 9.68 -6.46 16.86
C GLU A 85 8.47 -6.85 17.72
N ILE A 86 7.55 -7.64 17.18
CA ILE A 86 6.29 -8.05 17.81
C ILE A 86 6.38 -9.52 18.25
N CYS A 87 6.97 -10.39 17.43
CA CYS A 87 7.13 -11.81 17.73
C CYS A 87 8.49 -12.34 17.24
N GLU A 88 8.95 -13.44 17.83
CA GLU A 88 10.30 -13.99 17.60
C GLU A 88 10.49 -14.56 16.18
N ASN A 89 9.48 -15.25 15.65
CA ASN A 89 9.54 -15.88 14.32
C ASN A 89 8.32 -15.50 13.47
N PRO A 90 8.26 -14.26 12.94
CA PRO A 90 7.12 -13.81 12.15
C PRO A 90 7.01 -14.59 10.85
N GLN A 91 5.80 -15.08 10.56
CA GLN A 91 5.46 -15.76 9.32
C GLN A 91 4.49 -14.90 8.52
N PHE A 92 4.65 -14.86 7.19
CA PHE A 92 3.78 -14.06 6.33
C PHE A 92 2.43 -14.74 6.07
N ILE A 93 2.46 -16.01 5.63
CA ILE A 93 1.28 -16.87 5.45
C ILE A 93 1.72 -18.31 5.79
N VAL A 94 0.95 -19.05 6.61
CA VAL A 94 1.28 -20.42 7.05
C VAL A 94 0.10 -21.34 6.79
N GLY A 95 0.30 -22.40 6.02
CA GLY A 95 -0.76 -23.40 5.79
C GLY A 95 -1.97 -22.91 4.99
N GLY A 96 -1.83 -21.77 4.31
CA GLY A 96 -2.94 -21.05 3.67
C GLY A 96 -3.33 -19.82 4.49
N ALA A 97 -4.39 -19.15 4.09
CA ALA A 97 -5.05 -18.15 4.91
C ALA A 97 -6.44 -18.70 5.25
N SER A 98 -6.89 -18.50 6.49
CA SER A 98 -8.23 -18.87 6.95
C SER A 98 -8.92 -17.65 7.55
N ARG A 99 -10.26 -17.61 7.47
CA ARG A 99 -11.08 -16.57 8.12
C ARG A 99 -10.84 -16.45 9.63
N THR A 100 -10.32 -17.49 10.27
CA THR A 100 -10.03 -17.53 11.71
C THR A 100 -8.73 -16.81 12.07
N ASP A 101 -7.90 -16.51 11.07
CA ASP A 101 -6.55 -15.98 11.29
C ASP A 101 -6.56 -14.45 11.44
N ILE A 102 -7.74 -13.83 11.29
CA ILE A 102 -7.88 -12.38 11.21
C ILE A 102 -8.84 -11.88 12.30
N CYS A 103 -8.31 -11.05 13.20
CA CYS A 103 -9.08 -10.38 14.24
C CYS A 103 -9.03 -8.86 14.02
N GLN A 104 -10.15 -8.17 14.30
CA GLN A 104 -10.22 -6.72 14.21
C GLN A 104 -9.38 -6.06 15.31
N GLY A 105 -8.55 -5.08 14.93
CA GLY A 105 -7.87 -4.20 15.88
C GLY A 105 -8.75 -3.02 16.34
N ASP A 106 -8.28 -2.28 17.35
CA ASP A 106 -9.07 -1.25 18.06
C ASP A 106 -9.50 -0.05 17.20
N LEU A 107 -8.82 0.20 16.08
CA LEU A 107 -9.16 1.27 15.12
C LEU A 107 -9.99 0.77 13.92
N GLY A 108 -10.36 -0.51 13.94
CA GLY A 108 -10.60 -1.30 12.74
C GLY A 108 -11.79 -0.92 11.85
N ASP A 109 -11.82 -1.60 10.71
CA ASP A 109 -12.84 -1.51 9.66
C ASP A 109 -13.40 -2.92 9.40
N CYS A 110 -14.58 -3.22 9.93
CA CYS A 110 -15.17 -4.56 9.85
C CYS A 110 -15.51 -4.98 8.42
N TRP A 111 -15.72 -4.03 7.51
CA TRP A 111 -16.00 -4.33 6.11
C TRP A 111 -14.74 -4.79 5.37
N LEU A 112 -13.58 -4.22 5.70
CA LEU A 112 -12.29 -4.68 5.16
C LEU A 112 -12.01 -6.13 5.57
N LEU A 113 -12.24 -6.46 6.84
CA LEU A 113 -12.06 -7.81 7.36
C LEU A 113 -12.95 -8.84 6.65
N ALA A 114 -14.23 -8.49 6.43
CA ALA A 114 -15.15 -9.33 5.69
C ALA A 114 -14.68 -9.59 4.25
N ALA A 115 -14.13 -8.57 3.57
CA ALA A 115 -13.59 -8.73 2.23
C ALA A 115 -12.35 -9.63 2.20
N ILE A 116 -11.42 -9.48 3.16
CA ILE A 116 -10.22 -10.32 3.24
C ILE A 116 -10.60 -11.77 3.55
N ALA A 117 -11.56 -12.01 4.45
CA ALA A 117 -12.04 -13.35 4.76
C ALA A 117 -12.71 -14.07 3.58
N CYS A 118 -13.14 -13.35 2.53
CA CYS A 118 -13.64 -13.95 1.28
C CYS A 118 -12.53 -14.37 0.32
N LEU A 119 -11.29 -13.94 0.56
CA LEU A 119 -10.10 -14.29 -0.23
C LEU A 119 -9.34 -15.48 0.36
N THR A 120 -9.72 -15.93 1.56
CA THR A 120 -9.15 -17.07 2.30
C THR A 120 -9.97 -18.33 2.09
#